data_AF-A0A3D4UIM0-F1
#
_entry.id   AF-A0A3D4UIM0-F1
#
_cell.length_a   1.000
_cell.length_b   1.000
_cell.length_c   1.000
_cell.angle_alpha   90.00
_cell.angle_beta   90.00
_cell.angle_gamma   90.00
#
_symmetry.space_group_name_H-M   'P 1'
#
loop_
_entity.id
_entity.type
_entity.pdbx_description
1 polymer ?
#
loop_
_entity_poly.entity_id
_entity_poly.type
_entity_poly.pdbx_seq_one_letter_code
_entity_poly.pdbx_strand_id
1 'polypeptide(L)'
;NLDEVLKAVACLTDRHGASIPMSAITISTVGRVDGLRQIEQQVQQPGWGKLGLALSLNAPNDEIRSKLMPINKKWDMAELQQVLIDLREVRGGRKIMIEYVLIPGVNAEIEHADQLAEWMKPFKRDDERDTHKGHTGLLNVIPYNPR
;
A
#
# COMPACT_ATOMS: atom_id res chain seq x y z
N ASN A 1 6.41 14.57 -5.63
CA ASN A 1 7.77 14.57 -5.07
C ASN A 1 8.41 13.18 -5.16
N LEU A 2 8.10 12.37 -6.18
CA LEU A 2 8.57 10.99 -6.19
C LEU A 2 10.09 10.92 -6.43
N ASP A 3 10.59 11.67 -7.40
CA ASP A 3 12.02 11.70 -7.76
C ASP A 3 12.92 11.99 -6.57
N GLU A 4 12.60 13.02 -5.78
CA GLU A 4 13.40 13.39 -4.60
C GLU A 4 13.28 12.35 -3.47
N VAL A 5 12.12 11.69 -3.33
CA VAL A 5 11.96 10.59 -2.37
C VAL A 5 12.83 9.40 -2.79
N LEU A 6 12.84 9.03 -4.07
CA LEU A 6 13.69 7.94 -4.57
C LEU A 6 15.18 8.26 -4.41
N LYS A 7 15.60 9.51 -4.68
CA LYS A 7 16.99 9.94 -4.39
C LYS A 7 17.33 9.82 -2.91
N ALA A 8 16.44 10.26 -2.02
CA ALA A 8 16.65 10.13 -0.58
C ALA A 8 16.76 8.67 -0.14
N VAL A 9 15.90 7.77 -0.65
CA VAL A 9 16.00 6.33 -0.39
C VAL A 9 17.34 5.78 -0.86
N ALA A 10 17.79 6.14 -2.07
CA ALA A 10 19.09 5.71 -2.58
C ALA A 10 20.23 6.13 -1.65
N CYS A 11 20.27 7.40 -1.23
CA CYS A 11 21.27 7.91 -0.29
C CYS A 11 21.24 7.20 1.08
N LEU A 12 20.06 6.93 1.63
CA LEU A 12 19.92 6.25 2.92
C LEU A 12 20.38 4.79 2.86
N THR A 13 20.23 4.15 1.70
CA THR A 13 20.61 2.73 1.49
C THR A 13 22.04 2.54 0.98
N ASP A 14 22.74 3.62 0.64
CA ASP A 14 24.12 3.56 0.15
C ASP A 14 25.06 2.97 1.21
N ARG A 15 25.89 2.00 0.78
CA ARG A 15 26.86 1.28 1.63
C ARG A 15 28.00 2.16 2.16
N HIS A 16 28.23 3.31 1.54
CA HIS A 16 29.17 4.34 1.96
C HIS A 16 28.50 5.45 2.77
N GLY A 17 27.16 5.42 2.87
CA GLY A 17 26.36 6.32 3.68
C GLY A 17 25.78 5.63 4.92
N ALA A 18 24.51 5.89 5.22
CA ALA A 18 23.83 5.36 6.39
C ALA A 18 23.65 3.83 6.36
N SER A 19 23.81 3.19 5.19
CA SER A 19 23.72 1.73 5.02
C SER A 19 22.45 1.10 5.59
N ILE A 20 21.33 1.85 5.55
CA ILE A 20 20.05 1.35 6.03
C ILE A 20 19.58 0.25 5.07
N PRO A 21 19.21 -0.95 5.57
CA PRO A 21 18.68 -1.99 4.71
C PRO A 21 17.44 -1.49 3.95
N MET A 22 17.37 -1.73 2.63
CA MET A 22 16.20 -1.36 1.80
C MET A 22 14.87 -1.86 2.39
N SER A 23 14.87 -3.02 3.05
CA SER A 23 13.70 -3.59 3.72
C SER A 23 13.23 -2.86 4.98
N ALA A 24 14.05 -1.95 5.53
CA ALA A 24 13.70 -1.13 6.68
C ALA A 24 13.03 0.19 6.27
N ILE A 25 12.96 0.49 4.97
CA ILE A 25 12.35 1.71 4.45
C ILE A 25 11.00 1.35 3.84
N THR A 26 9.97 2.13 4.20
CA THR A 26 8.63 2.01 3.64
C THR A 26 8.17 3.36 3.11
N ILE A 27 7.66 3.38 1.88
CA ILE A 27 6.95 4.54 1.33
C ILE A 27 5.45 4.32 1.58
N SER A 28 4.82 5.25 2.31
CA SER A 28 3.35 5.34 2.38
C SER A 28 2.83 6.36 1.36
N THR A 29 1.70 6.05 0.73
CA THR A 29 1.08 6.89 -0.30
C THR A 29 -0.44 6.91 -0.16
N VAL A 30 -1.05 8.01 -0.62
CA VAL A 30 -2.51 8.15 -0.74
C VAL A 30 -3.09 7.47 -2.00
N GLY A 31 -2.29 6.70 -2.73
CA GLY A 31 -2.76 5.92 -3.88
C GLY A 31 -2.81 6.71 -5.19
N ARG A 32 -1.80 7.55 -5.46
CA ARG A 32 -1.61 8.14 -6.79
C ARG A 32 -1.11 7.08 -7.77
N VAL A 33 -1.97 6.65 -8.70
CA VAL A 33 -1.67 5.53 -9.63
C VAL A 33 -0.48 5.83 -10.53
N ASP A 34 -0.36 7.07 -11.03
CA ASP A 34 0.80 7.51 -11.83
C ASP A 34 2.14 7.30 -11.10
N GLY A 35 2.19 7.67 -9.82
CA GLY A 35 3.36 7.45 -8.97
C GLY A 35 3.60 5.97 -8.63
N LEU A 36 2.54 5.20 -8.39
CA LEU A 36 2.65 3.76 -8.13
C LEU A 36 3.22 2.99 -9.32
N ARG A 37 2.85 3.35 -10.55
CA ARG A 37 3.43 2.78 -11.78
C ARG A 37 4.91 3.12 -11.95
N GLN A 38 5.34 4.30 -11.51
CA GLN A 38 6.78 4.63 -11.48
C GLN A 38 7.52 3.82 -10.40
N ILE A 39 6.92 3.63 -9.22
CA ILE A 39 7.47 2.74 -8.19
C ILE A 39 7.58 1.30 -8.70
N GLU A 40 6.60 0.82 -9.47
CA GLU A 40 6.60 -0.52 -10.08
C GLU A 40 7.81 -0.75 -10.98
N GLN A 41 8.21 0.25 -11.76
CA GLN A 41 9.43 0.21 -12.57
C GLN A 41 10.69 0.26 -11.69
N GLN A 42 10.68 1.10 -10.65
CA GLN A 42 11.84 1.27 -9.78
C GLN A 42 12.16 0.00 -8.96
N VAL A 43 11.15 -0.69 -8.43
CA VAL A 43 11.36 -1.88 -7.58
C VAL A 43 11.92 -3.09 -8.34
N GLN A 44 11.85 -3.07 -9.66
CA GLN A 44 12.48 -4.09 -10.53
C GLN A 44 13.99 -3.87 -10.69
N GLN A 45 14.50 -2.68 -10.35
CA GLN A 45 15.94 -2.40 -10.40
C GLN A 45 16.70 -3.19 -9.32
N PRO A 46 17.96 -3.59 -9.59
CA PRO A 46 18.79 -4.27 -8.60
C PRO A 46 18.90 -3.47 -7.28
N GLY A 47 18.67 -4.15 -6.16
CA GLY A 47 18.71 -3.54 -4.83
C GLY A 47 17.40 -2.92 -4.34
N TRP A 48 16.42 -2.68 -5.21
CA TRP A 48 15.18 -1.97 -4.86
C TRP A 48 14.00 -2.86 -4.50
N GLY A 49 14.01 -4.12 -4.91
CA GLY A 49 12.85 -5.00 -4.73
C GLY A 49 12.39 -5.15 -3.29
N LYS A 50 13.27 -4.90 -2.29
CA LYS A 50 12.94 -5.01 -0.86
C LYS A 50 12.24 -3.78 -0.27
N LEU A 51 12.08 -2.69 -1.03
CA LEU A 51 11.44 -1.48 -0.55
C LEU A 51 10.01 -1.77 -0.06
N GLY A 52 9.68 -1.32 1.15
CA GLY A 52 8.34 -1.44 1.72
C GLY A 52 7.36 -0.48 1.06
N LEU A 53 6.10 -0.90 0.94
CA LEU A 53 5.02 -0.07 0.40
C LEU A 53 3.80 -0.15 1.32
N ALA A 54 3.27 1.02 1.67
CA ALA A 54 2.00 1.18 2.37
C ALA A 54 1.04 2.04 1.56
N LEU A 55 -0.24 1.68 1.56
CA LEU A 55 -1.33 2.47 1.01
C LEU A 55 -2.18 3.02 2.15
N SER A 56 -2.30 4.34 2.24
CA SER A 56 -3.34 4.98 3.05
C SER A 56 -4.69 4.88 2.34
N LEU A 57 -5.48 3.86 2.71
CA LEU A 57 -6.77 3.56 2.08
C LEU A 57 -7.91 4.36 2.73
N ASN A 58 -8.01 4.28 4.07
CA ASN A 58 -8.91 5.04 4.94
C ASN A 58 -10.41 5.01 4.60
N ALA A 59 -10.87 4.13 3.73
CA ALA A 59 -12.28 3.99 3.39
C ALA A 59 -12.57 2.59 2.83
N PRO A 60 -13.79 2.07 3.03
CA PRO A 60 -14.15 0.73 2.58
C PRO A 60 -14.77 0.73 1.18
N ASN A 61 -15.15 1.89 0.65
CA ASN A 61 -15.78 2.08 -0.65
C ASN A 61 -15.47 3.48 -1.24
N ASP A 62 -15.72 3.65 -2.54
CA ASP A 62 -15.43 4.89 -3.26
C ASP A 62 -16.22 6.11 -2.79
N GLU A 63 -17.44 5.92 -2.28
CA GLU A 63 -18.30 7.02 -1.82
C GLU A 63 -17.70 7.69 -0.58
N ILE A 64 -17.26 6.89 0.40
CA ILE A 64 -16.59 7.37 1.60
C ILE A 64 -15.18 7.86 1.24
N ARG A 65 -14.45 7.12 0.40
CA ARG A 65 -13.08 7.50 0.02
C ARG A 65 -13.03 8.82 -0.71
N SER A 66 -13.98 9.10 -1.61
CA SER A 66 -14.05 10.37 -2.34
C SER A 66 -14.36 11.58 -1.46
N LYS A 67 -15.02 11.36 -0.31
CA LYS A 67 -15.26 12.41 0.70
C LYS A 67 -14.00 12.68 1.54
N LEU A 68 -13.29 11.63 1.95
CA LEU A 68 -12.08 11.73 2.78
C LEU A 68 -10.82 12.09 2.00
N MET A 69 -10.69 11.54 0.81
CA MET A 69 -9.49 11.57 -0.02
C MET A 69 -9.89 11.93 -1.46
N PRO A 70 -9.95 13.23 -1.82
CA PRO A 70 -10.41 13.69 -3.14
C PRO A 70 -9.67 13.07 -4.33
N ILE A 71 -8.47 12.54 -4.10
CA ILE A 71 -7.67 11.80 -5.07
C ILE A 71 -8.43 10.59 -5.65
N ASN A 72 -9.37 10.02 -4.89
CA ASN A 72 -10.21 8.91 -5.33
C ASN A 72 -11.11 9.25 -6.53
N LYS A 73 -11.46 10.53 -6.70
CA LYS A 73 -12.25 10.98 -7.86
C LYS A 73 -11.50 10.84 -9.18
N LYS A 74 -10.16 10.77 -9.12
CA LYS A 74 -9.30 10.57 -10.29
C LYS A 74 -8.94 9.10 -10.48
N TRP A 75 -8.70 8.39 -9.38
CA TRP A 75 -8.31 6.98 -9.37
C TRP A 75 -9.12 6.27 -8.30
N ASP A 76 -10.10 5.49 -8.74
CA ASP A 76 -11.04 4.79 -7.86
C ASP A 76 -10.37 3.60 -7.14
N MET A 77 -11.11 2.99 -6.23
CA MET A 77 -10.62 1.87 -5.44
C MET A 77 -10.33 0.61 -6.27
N ALA A 78 -10.99 0.43 -7.42
CA ALA A 78 -10.77 -0.73 -8.30
C ALA A 78 -9.46 -0.60 -9.08
N GLU A 79 -9.21 0.55 -9.68
CA GLU A 79 -7.94 0.85 -10.37
C GLU A 79 -6.76 0.77 -9.39
N LEU A 80 -6.94 1.32 -8.18
CA LEU A 80 -5.94 1.26 -7.13
C LEU A 80 -5.63 -0.19 -6.70
N GLN A 81 -6.67 -1.03 -6.55
CA GLN A 81 -6.50 -2.44 -6.21
C GLN A 81 -5.69 -3.17 -7.28
N GLN A 82 -6.01 -2.95 -8.57
CA GLN A 82 -5.30 -3.59 -9.68
C GLN A 82 -3.82 -3.19 -9.70
N VAL A 83 -3.50 -1.91 -9.52
CA VAL A 83 -2.10 -1.44 -9.50
C VAL A 83 -1.31 -2.05 -8.35
N LEU A 84 -1.94 -2.24 -7.19
CA LEU A 84 -1.31 -2.90 -6.05
C LEU A 84 -1.08 -4.40 -6.28
N ILE A 85 -2.01 -5.07 -6.97
CA ILE A 85 -1.84 -6.46 -7.40
C ILE A 85 -0.62 -6.60 -8.31
N ASP A 86 -0.50 -5.75 -9.33
CA ASP A 86 0.63 -5.75 -10.27
C ASP A 86 1.96 -5.49 -9.51
N LEU A 87 1.98 -4.47 -8.64
CA LEU A 87 3.13 -4.14 -7.79
C LEU A 87 3.57 -5.31 -6.89
N ARG A 88 2.62 -6.05 -6.32
CA ARG A 88 2.91 -7.24 -5.51
C ARG A 88 3.59 -8.31 -6.35
N GLU A 89 3.10 -8.55 -7.57
CA GLU A 89 3.62 -9.59 -8.47
C GLU A 89 5.06 -9.30 -8.88
N VAL A 90 5.37 -8.08 -9.33
CA VAL A 90 6.75 -7.69 -9.69
C VAL A 90 7.70 -7.68 -8.50
N ARG A 91 7.17 -7.55 -7.27
CA ARG A 91 7.95 -7.63 -6.01
C ARG A 91 8.06 -9.05 -5.46
N GLY A 92 7.66 -10.07 -6.23
CA GLY A 92 7.78 -11.48 -5.86
C GLY A 92 6.87 -11.88 -4.69
N GLY A 93 5.65 -11.32 -4.63
CA GLY A 93 4.68 -11.64 -3.57
C GLY A 93 4.97 -10.95 -2.24
N ARG A 94 5.85 -9.94 -2.21
CA ARG A 94 6.08 -9.14 -1.00
C ARG A 94 4.79 -8.47 -0.54
N LYS A 95 4.65 -8.38 0.77
CA LYS A 95 3.47 -7.81 1.40
C LYS A 95 3.30 -6.33 1.04
N ILE A 96 2.05 -5.93 0.92
CA ILE A 96 1.60 -4.54 0.83
C ILE A 96 0.86 -4.23 2.12
N MET A 97 1.25 -3.13 2.78
CA MET A 97 0.56 -2.64 3.96
C MET A 97 -0.61 -1.76 3.52
N ILE A 98 -1.77 -1.99 4.10
CA ILE A 98 -2.97 -1.20 3.88
C ILE A 98 -3.26 -0.50 5.20
N GLU A 99 -3.20 0.82 5.20
CA GLU A 99 -3.42 1.66 6.37
C GLU A 99 -4.87 2.14 6.37
N TYR A 100 -5.53 1.97 7.51
CA TYR A 100 -6.93 2.34 7.69
C TYR A 100 -7.12 3.04 9.04
N VAL A 101 -7.27 4.36 8.99
CA VAL A 101 -7.60 5.17 10.17
C VAL A 101 -9.08 5.02 10.50
N LEU A 102 -9.41 4.60 11.74
CA LEU A 102 -10.78 4.44 12.23
C LEU A 102 -11.35 5.78 12.70
N ILE A 103 -12.20 6.38 11.89
CA ILE A 103 -12.87 7.65 12.15
C ILE A 103 -14.34 7.35 12.55
N PRO A 104 -14.72 7.59 13.82
CA PRO A 104 -16.08 7.34 14.29
C PRO A 104 -17.14 8.10 13.48
N GLY A 105 -18.24 7.43 13.14
CA GLY A 105 -19.33 8.00 12.33
C GLY A 105 -18.99 8.26 10.86
N VAL A 106 -17.80 7.82 10.39
CA VAL A 106 -17.39 8.00 8.99
C VAL A 106 -17.07 6.67 8.33
N ASN A 107 -16.16 5.87 8.90
CA ASN A 107 -15.66 4.66 8.26
C ASN A 107 -15.45 3.50 9.24
N ALA A 108 -16.10 3.54 10.40
CA ALA A 108 -15.84 2.64 11.54
C ALA A 108 -17.01 1.74 11.96
N GLU A 109 -18.14 1.78 11.25
CA GLU A 109 -19.25 0.83 11.43
C GLU A 109 -18.89 -0.61 11.02
N ILE A 110 -19.65 -1.60 11.51
CA ILE A 110 -19.41 -3.04 11.23
C ILE A 110 -19.48 -3.34 9.74
N GLU A 111 -20.44 -2.75 9.01
CA GLU A 111 -20.64 -3.00 7.58
C GLU A 111 -19.43 -2.52 6.75
N HIS A 112 -18.69 -1.53 7.24
CA HIS A 112 -17.44 -1.08 6.61
C HIS A 112 -16.33 -2.13 6.73
N ALA A 113 -16.30 -2.91 7.82
CA ALA A 113 -15.34 -4.00 7.96
C ALA A 113 -15.59 -5.10 6.93
N ASP A 114 -16.85 -5.43 6.65
CA ASP A 114 -17.21 -6.42 5.63
C ASP A 114 -16.85 -5.95 4.21
N GLN A 115 -17.16 -4.69 3.88
CA GLN A 115 -16.78 -4.08 2.60
C GLN A 115 -15.25 -4.03 2.42
N LEU A 116 -14.52 -3.67 3.48
CA LEU A 116 -13.06 -3.67 3.46
C LEU A 116 -12.51 -5.09 3.30
N ALA A 117 -13.10 -6.09 3.97
CA ALA A 117 -12.70 -7.49 3.83
C ALA A 117 -12.92 -8.01 2.40
N GLU A 118 -13.98 -7.56 1.73
CA GLU A 118 -14.24 -7.83 0.31
C GLU A 118 -13.14 -7.23 -0.57
N TRP A 119 -12.83 -5.95 -0.39
CA TRP A 119 -11.77 -5.27 -1.14
C TRP A 119 -10.39 -5.89 -0.88
N MET A 120 -10.16 -6.46 0.30
CA MET A 120 -8.89 -7.12 0.63
C MET A 120 -8.74 -8.53 0.05
N LYS A 121 -9.80 -9.13 -0.53
CA LYS A 121 -9.77 -10.53 -1.02
C LYS A 121 -8.61 -10.83 -1.97
N PRO A 122 -8.26 -9.98 -2.95
CA PRO A 122 -7.15 -10.29 -3.86
C PRO A 122 -5.78 -10.36 -3.19
N PHE A 123 -5.64 -9.87 -1.95
CA PHE A 123 -4.40 -9.93 -1.17
C PHE A 123 -4.36 -11.10 -0.19
N LYS A 124 -5.38 -11.98 -0.22
CA LYS A 124 -5.38 -13.24 0.52
C LYS A 124 -4.38 -14.23 -0.10
N ARG A 125 -4.22 -15.36 0.58
CA ARG A 125 -3.34 -16.44 0.14
C ARG A 125 -3.98 -17.12 -1.07
N ASP A 126 -3.21 -17.32 -2.15
CA ASP A 126 -3.72 -17.82 -3.43
C ASP A 126 -4.08 -19.32 -3.41
N ASP A 127 -3.45 -20.13 -2.55
CA ASP A 127 -3.69 -21.58 -2.49
C ASP A 127 -3.54 -22.16 -1.07
N GLU A 128 -4.57 -22.86 -0.58
CA GLU A 128 -4.57 -23.59 0.69
C GLU A 128 -3.61 -24.80 0.70
N ARG A 129 -3.10 -25.24 -0.47
CA ARG A 129 -2.19 -26.39 -0.61
C ARG A 129 -0.71 -26.02 -0.62
N ASP A 130 -0.35 -24.81 -1.03
CA ASP A 130 1.02 -24.29 -0.89
C ASP A 130 1.15 -23.52 0.43
N THR A 131 1.64 -24.20 1.46
CA THR A 131 1.79 -23.65 2.82
C THR A 131 2.96 -22.66 2.96
N HIS A 132 3.79 -22.49 1.91
CA HIS A 132 4.96 -21.62 1.97
C HIS A 132 4.65 -20.15 1.59
N LYS A 133 3.49 -19.88 0.98
CA LYS A 133 3.06 -18.52 0.60
C LYS A 133 1.99 -18.00 1.58
N GLY A 134 2.38 -17.04 2.42
CA GLY A 134 1.46 -16.36 3.34
C GLY A 134 0.63 -15.25 2.67
N HIS A 135 -0.28 -14.62 3.42
CA HIS A 135 -1.03 -13.45 2.96
C HIS A 135 -0.12 -12.34 2.43
N THR A 136 -0.55 -11.69 1.35
CA THR A 136 0.21 -10.61 0.68
C THR A 136 -0.30 -9.21 1.04
N GLY A 137 -1.43 -9.10 1.72
CA GLY A 137 -1.93 -7.87 2.33
C GLY A 137 -1.79 -7.89 3.85
N LEU A 138 -1.40 -6.76 4.44
CA LEU A 138 -1.44 -6.53 5.88
C LEU A 138 -2.30 -5.30 6.17
N LEU A 139 -3.42 -5.49 6.87
CA LEU A 139 -4.26 -4.38 7.30
C LEU A 139 -3.76 -3.82 8.63
N ASN A 140 -3.32 -2.57 8.61
CA ASN A 140 -2.96 -1.78 9.78
C ASN A 140 -4.14 -0.89 10.15
N VAL A 141 -4.85 -1.26 11.22
CA VAL A 141 -5.97 -0.48 11.76
C VAL A 141 -5.42 0.54 12.75
N ILE A 142 -5.65 1.82 12.47
CA ILE A 142 -5.03 2.95 13.19
C ILE A 142 -6.13 3.72 13.93
N PRO A 143 -6.08 3.83 15.28
CA PRO A 143 -7.02 4.66 16.02
C PRO A 143 -6.93 6.12 15.58
N TYR A 144 -8.06 6.77 15.34
CA TYR A 144 -8.08 8.20 15.04
C TYR A 144 -7.64 9.02 16.26
N ASN A 145 -6.70 9.93 16.04
CA ASN A 145 -6.26 10.88 17.05
C ASN A 145 -6.84 12.27 16.71
N PRO A 146 -7.86 12.76 17.45
CA PRO A 146 -8.45 14.06 17.20
C PRO A 146 -7.40 15.17 17.37
N ARG A 147 -7.40 16.14 16.46
CA ARG A 147 -6.57 17.34 16.52
C ARG A 147 -7.42 18.57 16.81
#